data_AF-A0A952P2U0-F1
#
_entry.id   AF-A0A952P2U0-F1
#
_cell.length_a   1.000
_cell.length_b   1.000
_cell.length_c   1.000
_cell.angle_alpha   90.00
_cell.angle_beta   90.00
_cell.angle_gamma   90.00
#
_symmetry.space_group_name_H-M   'P 1'
#
loop_
_entity.id
_entity.type
_entity.pdbx_description
1 polymer ?
#
loop_
_entity_poly.entity_id
_entity_poly.type
_entity_poly.pdbx_seq_one_letter_code
_entity_poly.pdbx_strand_id
1 'polypeptide(L)'
;MSQYDIPSLYQFLVQTPEQGLRKMLVDNKPFSESHFSLLMKVVKNSNETSFGEHFDKNDFPKVKFGPAEQKLKEKFWADCVTCLNSRGLLSPAQKAAA
;
A
#
# COMPACT_ATOMS: atom_id res chain seq x y z
N MET A 1 -7.09 15.31 -1.06
CA MET A 1 -6.86 14.87 -2.45
C MET A 1 -5.50 14.22 -2.46
N SER A 2 -5.43 12.90 -2.56
CA SER A 2 -4.14 12.21 -2.52
C SER A 2 -3.30 12.60 -3.74
N GLN A 3 -2.00 12.81 -3.52
CA GLN A 3 -1.06 13.19 -4.57
C GLN A 3 -0.90 12.14 -5.67
N TYR A 4 -1.34 10.91 -5.40
CA TYR A 4 -1.14 9.74 -6.25
C TYR A 4 -2.47 9.17 -6.73
N ASP A 5 -2.43 8.46 -7.85
CA ASP A 5 -3.56 7.72 -8.39
C ASP A 5 -3.80 6.43 -7.58
N ILE A 6 -4.37 6.60 -6.38
CA ILE A 6 -4.64 5.50 -5.45
C ILE A 6 -5.61 4.45 -6.03
N PRO A 7 -6.64 4.80 -6.82
CA PRO A 7 -7.51 3.81 -7.46
C PRO A 7 -6.73 2.82 -8.33
N SER A 8 -5.88 3.29 -9.24
CA SER A 8 -5.08 2.39 -10.09
C SER A 8 -4.09 1.56 -9.28
N LEU A 9 -3.49 2.13 -8.23
CA LEU A 9 -2.63 1.38 -7.32
C LEU A 9 -3.40 0.25 -6.64
N TYR A 10 -4.59 0.51 -6.11
CA TYR A 10 -5.42 -0.49 -5.47
C TYR A 10 -5.81 -1.60 -6.46
N GLN A 11 -6.25 -1.24 -7.66
CA GLN A 11 -6.55 -2.21 -8.71
C GLN A 11 -5.35 -3.08 -9.07
N PHE A 12 -4.16 -2.48 -9.21
CA PHE A 12 -2.92 -3.22 -9.46
C PHE A 12 -2.62 -4.21 -8.32
N LEU A 13 -2.74 -3.79 -7.06
CA LEU A 13 -2.48 -4.64 -5.90
C LEU A 13 -3.50 -5.79 -5.75
N VAL A 14 -4.74 -5.59 -6.19
CA VAL A 14 -5.78 -6.62 -6.15
C VAL A 14 -5.66 -7.60 -7.32
N GLN A 15 -5.36 -7.10 -8.53
CA GLN A 15 -5.32 -7.92 -9.74
C GLN A 15 -3.99 -8.67 -9.89
N THR A 16 -2.90 -8.15 -9.33
CA THR A 16 -1.59 -8.80 -9.43
C THR A 16 -1.48 -9.95 -8.42
N PRO A 17 -1.04 -11.15 -8.85
CA PRO A 17 -0.84 -12.27 -7.94
C PRO A 17 0.11 -11.93 -6.78
N GLU A 18 -0.24 -12.33 -5.56
CA GLU A 18 0.55 -12.04 -4.35
C GLU A 18 2.00 -12.53 -4.46
N GLN A 19 2.24 -13.65 -5.13
CA GLN A 19 3.59 -14.17 -5.34
C GLN A 19 4.43 -13.24 -6.25
N GLY A 20 3.80 -12.62 -7.25
CA GLY A 20 4.42 -11.64 -8.13
C GLY A 20 4.71 -10.34 -7.39
N LEU A 21 3.71 -9.83 -6.66
CA LEU A 21 3.86 -8.63 -5.83
C LEU A 21 4.96 -8.82 -4.77
N ARG A 22 5.02 -9.98 -4.11
CA ARG A 22 6.05 -10.27 -3.11
C ARG A 22 7.45 -10.21 -3.73
N LYS A 23 7.66 -10.80 -4.89
CA LYS A 23 8.96 -10.72 -5.61
C LYS A 23 9.31 -9.30 -6.06
N MET A 24 8.31 -8.49 -6.36
CA MET A 24 8.49 -7.11 -6.84
C MET A 24 8.74 -6.11 -5.70
N LEU A 25 8.04 -6.27 -4.57
CA LEU A 25 8.01 -5.31 -3.48
C LEU A 25 8.95 -5.68 -2.33
N VAL A 26 9.12 -6.97 -2.01
CA VAL A 26 9.95 -7.40 -0.87
C VAL A 26 11.42 -7.44 -1.29
N ASP A 27 12.15 -6.38 -0.95
CA ASP A 27 13.60 -6.24 -1.18
C ASP A 27 14.40 -6.34 0.13
N ASN A 28 13.72 -6.42 1.27
CA ASN A 28 14.29 -6.31 2.62
C ASN A 28 14.97 -4.98 2.94
N LYS A 29 14.98 -4.01 2.03
CA LYS A 29 15.35 -2.59 2.27
C LYS A 29 14.59 -1.67 1.30
N PRO A 30 13.66 -0.80 1.73
CA PRO A 30 13.05 -0.65 3.06
C PRO A 30 11.86 -1.61 3.31
N PHE A 31 11.40 -2.33 2.29
CA PHE A 31 10.16 -3.09 2.33
C PHE A 31 10.41 -4.58 2.60
N SER A 32 9.93 -5.07 3.74
CA SER A 32 10.12 -6.45 4.20
C SER A 32 8.87 -7.31 4.05
N GLU A 33 8.96 -8.60 4.36
CA GLU A 33 7.80 -9.50 4.36
C GLU A 33 6.67 -9.03 5.28
N SER A 34 7.00 -8.45 6.43
CA SER A 34 6.00 -7.91 7.35
C SER A 34 5.27 -6.70 6.77
N HIS A 35 5.94 -5.89 5.96
CA HIS A 35 5.29 -4.81 5.22
C HIS A 35 4.35 -5.36 4.15
N PHE A 36 4.81 -6.36 3.39
CA PHE A 36 3.97 -6.98 2.37
C PHE A 36 2.72 -7.63 2.95
N SER A 37 2.87 -8.37 4.05
CA SER A 37 1.77 -8.98 4.79
C SER A 37 0.76 -7.92 5.26
N LEU A 38 1.25 -6.83 5.84
CA LEU A 38 0.41 -5.71 6.28
C LEU A 38 -0.32 -5.04 5.10
N LEU A 39 0.38 -4.75 4.00
CA LEU A 39 -0.21 -4.15 2.79
C LEU A 39 -1.33 -5.01 2.22
N MET A 40 -1.08 -6.32 2.04
CA MET A 40 -2.09 -7.24 1.52
C MET A 40 -3.29 -7.38 2.46
N LYS A 41 -3.05 -7.30 3.77
CA LYS A 41 -4.13 -7.31 4.76
C LYS A 41 -5.00 -6.06 4.68
N VAL A 42 -4.37 -4.89 4.48
CA VAL A 42 -5.11 -3.63 4.26
C VAL A 42 -5.93 -3.73 2.98
N VAL A 43 -5.31 -4.13 1.86
CA VAL A 43 -5.98 -4.26 0.54
C VAL A 43 -7.15 -5.24 0.61
N LYS A 44 -6.96 -6.44 1.19
CA LYS A 44 -8.01 -7.48 1.30
C LYS A 44 -9.16 -7.12 2.23
N ASN A 45 -8.94 -6.21 3.19
CA ASN A 45 -9.96 -5.77 4.15
C ASN A 45 -10.45 -4.34 3.89
N SER A 46 -10.10 -3.78 2.73
CA SER A 46 -10.55 -2.47 2.28
C SER A 46 -11.18 -2.62 0.90
N ASN A 47 -11.97 -1.63 0.50
CA ASN A 47 -12.31 -1.41 -0.92
C ASN A 47 -11.45 -0.25 -1.44
N GLU A 48 -11.54 0.06 -2.73
CA GLU A 48 -10.78 1.14 -3.37
C GLU A 48 -10.89 2.47 -2.63
N THR A 49 -12.11 2.87 -2.25
CA THR A 49 -12.39 4.12 -1.53
C THR A 49 -11.76 4.11 -0.14
N SER A 50 -12.02 3.07 0.65
CA SER A 50 -11.49 2.95 2.02
C SER A 50 -9.96 2.79 2.02
N PHE A 51 -9.38 2.11 1.03
CA PHE A 51 -7.94 2.02 0.85
C PHE A 51 -7.33 3.41 0.62
N GLY A 52 -7.95 4.22 -0.25
CA GLY A 52 -7.58 5.61 -0.45
C GLY A 52 -7.62 6.43 0.82
N GLU A 53 -8.69 6.30 1.62
CA GLU A 53 -8.79 6.99 2.90
C GLU A 53 -7.71 6.56 3.90
N HIS A 54 -7.44 5.25 4.01
CA HIS A 54 -6.39 4.73 4.90
C HIS A 54 -5.00 5.20 4.47
N PHE A 55 -4.75 5.23 3.16
CA PHE A 55 -3.51 5.75 2.58
C PHE A 55 -3.32 7.25 2.89
N ASP A 56 -4.36 8.07 2.71
CA ASP A 56 -4.29 9.52 2.91
C ASP A 56 -4.17 9.88 4.41
N LYS A 57 -4.93 9.20 5.26
CA LYS A 57 -4.94 9.42 6.71
C LYS A 57 -3.79 8.72 7.44
N ASN A 58 -2.99 7.92 6.75
CA ASN A 58 -2.00 7.01 7.33
C ASN A 58 -2.58 6.12 8.44
N ASP A 59 -3.84 5.69 8.28
CA ASP A 59 -4.56 4.84 9.23
C ASP A 59 -4.72 3.42 8.67
N PHE A 60 -5.38 2.51 9.39
CA PHE A 60 -5.51 1.11 9.03
C PHE A 60 -6.94 0.63 9.22
N PRO A 61 -7.42 -0.33 8.41
CA PRO A 61 -8.73 -0.92 8.59
C PRO A 61 -8.82 -1.60 9.97
N LYS A 62 -10.05 -1.70 10.48
CA LYS A 62 -10.33 -2.24 11.81
C LYS A 62 -10.20 -3.77 11.82
N VAL A 63 -8.96 -4.26 11.71
CA VAL A 63 -8.60 -5.69 11.67
C VAL A 63 -7.52 -6.02 12.70
N LYS A 64 -7.41 -7.31 13.05
CA LYS A 64 -6.43 -7.76 14.02
C LYS A 64 -5.05 -7.85 13.37
N PHE A 65 -4.11 -7.04 13.84
CA PHE A 65 -2.71 -7.07 13.42
C PHE A 65 -1.89 -7.97 14.34
N GLY A 66 -0.91 -8.66 13.77
CA GLY A 66 0.10 -9.41 14.51
C GLY A 66 1.14 -8.47 15.13
N PRO A 67 2.00 -9.00 16.01
CA PRO A 67 2.98 -8.21 16.76
C PRO A 67 4.04 -7.55 15.87
N ALA A 68 4.44 -8.19 14.76
CA ALA A 68 5.37 -7.61 13.80
C ALA A 68 4.76 -6.44 13.01
N GLU A 69 3.50 -6.58 12.60
CA GLU A 69 2.75 -5.53 11.87
C GLU A 69 2.51 -4.31 12.78
N GLN A 70 2.16 -4.54 14.05
CA GLN A 70 1.95 -3.46 15.03
C GLN A 70 3.16 -2.55 15.20
N LYS A 71 4.37 -3.12 15.24
CA LYS A 71 5.62 -2.36 15.36
C LYS A 71 5.94 -1.54 14.10
N LEU A 72 5.40 -1.92 12.95
CA LEU A 72 5.65 -1.27 11.67
C LEU A 72 4.69 -0.13 11.38
N LYS A 73 3.51 -0.09 12.01
CA LYS A 73 2.43 0.86 11.70
C LYS A 73 2.88 2.32 11.62
N GLU A 74 3.76 2.75 12.52
CA GLU A 74 4.24 4.13 12.60
C GLU A 74 5.02 4.58 11.35
N LYS A 75 5.72 3.66 10.68
CA LYS A 75 6.55 3.94 9.50
C LYS A 75 6.03 3.29 8.22
N PHE A 76 5.07 2.37 8.35
CA PHE A 76 4.58 1.54 7.27
C PHE A 76 4.19 2.35 6.05
N TRP A 77 3.34 3.38 6.19
CA TRP A 77 2.89 4.15 5.03
C TRP A 77 4.03 4.92 4.35
N ALA A 78 4.98 5.47 5.12
CA ALA A 78 6.17 6.13 4.58
C ALA A 78 7.09 5.15 3.83
N ASP A 79 7.35 3.98 4.40
CA ASP A 79 8.14 2.92 3.76
C ASP A 79 7.42 2.35 2.52
N CYS A 80 6.09 2.24 2.57
CA CYS A 80 5.25 1.77 1.48
C CYS A 80 5.27 2.77 0.32
N VAL A 81 5.09 4.07 0.60
CA VAL A 81 5.20 5.15 -0.41
C VAL A 81 6.58 5.13 -1.04
N THR A 82 7.65 5.04 -0.24
CA THR A 82 9.03 5.00 -0.74
C THR A 82 9.26 3.80 -1.66
N CYS A 83 8.80 2.61 -1.26
CA CYS A 83 8.90 1.40 -2.07
C CYS A 83 8.11 1.51 -3.37
N LEU A 84 6.82 1.86 -3.30
CA LEU A 84 5.95 1.97 -4.47
C LEU A 84 6.44 3.06 -5.44
N ASN A 85 6.99 4.17 -4.93
CA ASN A 85 7.59 5.22 -5.76
C ASN A 85 8.85 4.70 -6.47
N SER A 86 9.76 4.05 -5.74
CA SER A 86 11.00 3.47 -6.30
C SER A 86 10.73 2.41 -7.38
N ARG A 87 9.61 1.69 -7.29
CA ARG A 87 9.19 0.70 -8.28
C ARG A 87 8.34 1.29 -9.43
N GLY A 88 8.09 2.59 -9.46
CA GLY A 88 7.29 3.26 -10.48
C GLY A 88 5.80 2.92 -10.43
N LEU A 89 5.30 2.45 -9.27
CA LEU A 89 3.90 2.07 -9.06
C LEU A 89 3.03 3.24 -8.61
N LEU A 90 3.64 4.29 -8.03
CA LEU A 90 2.92 5.53 -7.72
C LEU A 90 2.93 6.44 -8.93
N SER A 91 1.79 6.51 -9.61
CA SER A 91 1.55 7.55 -10.60
C SER A 91 1.00 8.80 -9.91
N PRO A 92 1.37 10.01 -10.37
CA PRO A 92 0.71 11.22 -9.91
C PRO A 92 -0.80 11.12 -10.20
N ALA A 93 -1.64 11.58 -9.28
CA ALA A 93 -3.07 11.66 -9.53
C ALA A 93 -3.27 12.47 -10.81
N GLN A 94 -3.84 11.86 -11.86
CA GLN A 94 -4.14 12.60 -13.07
C GLN A 94 -5.15 13.68 -12.67
N LYS A 95 -4.74 14.95 -12.74
CA LYS A 95 -5.72 16.03 -12.83
C LYS A 95 -6.50 15.74 -14.10
N ALA A 96 -7.72 15.24 -13.97
CA ALA A 96 -8.66 15.25 -15.08
C ALA A 96 -8.58 16.66 -15.67
N ALA A 97 -8.14 16.74 -16.94
CA ALA A 97 -8.14 17.99 -17.65
C ALA A 97 -9.59 18.50 -17.64
N ALA A 98 -9.76 19.73 -17.17
CA ALA A 98 -11.03 20.44 -17.08
C ALA A 98 -11.70 20.62 -18.44
#